data_AF-A0A2P8GDJ8-F1
#
_entry.id   AF-A0A2P8GDJ8-F1
#
_cell.length_a   1.000
_cell.length_b   1.000
_cell.length_c   1.000
_cell.angle_alpha   90.00
_cell.angle_beta   90.00
_cell.angle_gamma   90.00
#
_symmetry.space_group_name_H-M   'P 1'
#
loop_
_entity.id
_entity.type
_entity.pdbx_description
1 polymer ?
#
loop_
_entity_poly.entity_id
_entity_poly.type
_entity_poly.pdbx_seq_one_letter_code
_entity_poly.pdbx_strand_id
1 'polypeptide(L)'
;MYPFVVALYCLLSTSLFAQQPVDSTRLRAEKMNKIFGEEVIPYLESRDSTPDWASFGKHLISLYGDTGEEVLLMSQTIYSMQRDDWANFSTAIIPYAKKYGNNIPAKQRHAFSKYMSQNAQLLYQSGRQEEGIRWQILALPLAAETEHAGMLDTIEKMKRGD
;
A
#
# COMPACT_ATOMS: atom_id res chain seq x y z
N MET A 1 -0.51 -2.31 19.62
CA MET A 1 0.25 -1.70 18.50
C MET A 1 1.21 -2.76 18.02
N TYR A 2 0.92 -3.42 16.89
CA TYR A 2 1.87 -4.39 16.34
C TYR A 2 3.07 -3.61 15.80
N PRO A 3 4.32 -3.98 16.14
CA PRO A 3 5.47 -3.28 15.61
C PRO A 3 5.43 -3.40 14.08
N PHE A 4 5.76 -2.32 13.37
CA PHE A 4 5.79 -2.23 11.89
C PHE A 4 6.44 -3.47 11.26
N VAL A 5 7.47 -3.97 11.93
CA VAL A 5 8.23 -5.19 11.66
C VAL A 5 7.34 -6.43 11.56
N VAL A 6 6.40 -6.67 12.49
CA VAL A 6 5.51 -7.85 12.45
C VAL A 6 4.55 -7.79 11.26
N ALA A 7 4.01 -6.61 10.95
CA ALA A 7 3.15 -6.46 9.78
C ALA A 7 3.93 -6.65 8.46
N LEU A 8 5.17 -6.16 8.40
CA LEU A 8 6.05 -6.38 7.27
C LEU A 8 6.43 -7.87 7.15
N TYR A 9 6.85 -8.53 8.23
CA TYR A 9 7.13 -9.96 8.24
C TYR A 9 5.92 -10.80 7.83
N CYS A 10 4.70 -10.49 8.29
CA CYS A 10 3.48 -11.21 7.88
C CYS A 10 3.12 -11.02 6.40
N LEU A 11 3.60 -9.97 5.74
CA LEU A 11 3.46 -9.75 4.30
C LEU A 11 4.57 -10.47 3.51
N LEU A 12 5.78 -10.55 4.08
CA LEU A 12 6.94 -11.22 3.45
C LEU A 12 6.88 -12.76 3.62
N SER A 13 6.24 -13.28 4.67
CA SER A 13 6.29 -14.71 5.05
C SER A 13 5.32 -15.62 4.30
N THR A 14 4.39 -15.08 3.48
CA THR A 14 3.41 -15.90 2.75
C THR A 14 3.89 -16.43 1.40
N SER A 15 5.16 -16.21 1.02
CA SER A 15 5.72 -16.72 -0.24
C SER A 15 6.56 -18.00 -0.09
N LEU A 16 6.70 -18.55 1.13
CA LEU A 16 7.62 -19.68 1.37
C LEU A 16 7.06 -21.08 1.06
N PHE A 17 5.78 -21.22 0.68
CA PHE A 17 5.19 -22.52 0.37
C PHE A 17 4.49 -22.53 -0.99
N ALA A 18 5.26 -22.39 -2.06
CA ALA A 18 5.00 -23.03 -3.35
C ALA A 18 6.28 -22.93 -4.20
N GLN A 19 7.02 -24.04 -4.38
CA GLN A 19 8.02 -24.13 -5.43
C GLN A 19 7.31 -24.16 -6.79
N GLN A 20 6.95 -22.99 -7.30
CA GLN A 20 6.55 -22.76 -8.68
C GLN A 20 7.81 -22.40 -9.50
N PRO A 21 7.83 -22.66 -10.83
CA PRO A 21 8.95 -22.31 -11.71
C PRO A 21 9.35 -20.85 -11.52
N VAL A 22 10.60 -20.49 -11.82
CA VAL A 22 11.15 -19.14 -11.68
C VAL A 22 10.40 -18.18 -12.62
N ASP A 23 9.22 -17.76 -12.20
CA ASP A 23 8.49 -16.66 -12.80
C ASP A 23 9.12 -15.36 -12.29
N SER A 24 9.23 -14.39 -13.18
CA SER A 24 9.61 -13.00 -12.93
C SER A 24 9.01 -12.42 -11.66
N THR A 25 7.77 -12.81 -11.32
CA THR A 25 7.07 -12.46 -10.08
C THR A 25 7.81 -12.92 -8.82
N ARG A 26 8.32 -14.15 -8.81
CA ARG A 26 9.06 -14.72 -7.68
C ARG A 26 10.40 -14.02 -7.50
N LEU A 27 11.15 -13.82 -8.59
CA LEU A 27 12.44 -13.11 -8.55
C LEU A 27 12.27 -11.67 -8.03
N ARG A 28 11.19 -10.99 -8.45
CA ARG A 28 10.85 -9.66 -7.94
C ARG A 28 10.60 -9.68 -6.44
N ALA A 29 9.79 -10.62 -5.96
CA ALA A 29 9.49 -10.76 -4.53
C ALA A 29 10.75 -11.05 -3.71
N GLU A 30 11.63 -11.96 -4.16
CA GLU A 30 12.91 -12.25 -3.51
C GLU A 30 13.81 -11.01 -3.43
N LYS A 31 13.89 -10.23 -4.52
CA LYS A 31 14.65 -8.97 -4.54
C LYS A 31 14.08 -7.94 -3.56
N MET A 32 12.75 -7.75 -3.55
CA MET A 32 12.10 -6.84 -2.60
C MET A 32 12.33 -7.28 -1.16
N ASN A 33 12.12 -8.57 -0.86
CA ASN A 33 12.33 -9.14 0.48
C ASN A 33 13.76 -8.88 0.99
N LYS A 34 14.76 -9.03 0.11
CA LYS A 34 16.15 -8.70 0.43
C LYS A 34 16.32 -7.23 0.80
N ILE A 35 15.81 -6.30 -0.03
CA ILE A 35 15.90 -4.86 0.24
C ILE A 35 15.16 -4.50 1.55
N PHE A 36 14.03 -5.13 1.84
CA PHE A 36 13.34 -4.92 3.11
C PHE A 36 14.18 -5.35 4.31
N GLY A 37 14.74 -6.56 4.26
CA GLY A 37 15.55 -7.10 5.35
C GLY A 37 16.85 -6.35 5.58
N GLU A 38 17.52 -5.93 4.51
CA GLU A 38 18.85 -5.31 4.58
C GLU A 38 18.79 -3.78 4.77
N GLU A 39 17.79 -3.11 4.21
CA GLU A 39 17.75 -1.64 4.17
C GLU A 39 16.58 -1.07 4.98
N VAL A 40 15.34 -1.50 4.67
CA VAL A 40 14.15 -0.84 5.22
C VAL A 40 13.96 -1.12 6.71
N ILE A 41 14.03 -2.38 7.12
CA ILE A 41 13.82 -2.76 8.52
C ILE A 41 14.87 -2.09 9.42
N PRO A 42 16.19 -2.21 9.14
CA PRO A 42 17.20 -1.54 9.96
C PRO A 42 17.06 -0.01 9.98
N TYR A 43 16.69 0.60 8.84
CA TYR A 43 16.49 2.04 8.75
C TYR A 43 15.32 2.54 9.62
N LEU A 44 14.24 1.76 9.70
CA LEU A 44 13.05 2.13 10.49
C LEU A 44 13.20 1.78 11.98
N GLU A 45 13.91 0.71 12.32
CA GLU A 45 14.18 0.32 13.70
C GLU A 45 15.20 1.23 14.40
N SER A 46 16.15 1.79 13.65
CA SER A 46 17.18 2.68 14.20
C SER A 46 16.69 4.11 14.50
N ARG A 47 15.40 4.41 14.28
CA ARG A 47 14.85 5.77 14.41
C ARG A 47 13.72 5.84 15.42
N ASP A 48 13.85 6.79 16.34
CA ASP A 48 12.81 7.16 17.31
C ASP A 48 11.79 8.17 16.75
N SER A 49 12.04 8.73 15.56
CA SER A 49 11.26 9.81 14.94
C SER A 49 10.76 9.45 13.53
N THR A 50 9.96 10.35 12.94
CA THR A 50 9.51 10.24 11.55
C THR A 50 10.71 10.02 10.60
N PRO A 51 10.67 9.00 9.72
CA PRO A 51 11.76 8.71 8.80
C PRO A 51 11.97 9.83 7.78
N ASP A 52 13.23 10.08 7.44
CA ASP A 52 13.59 10.95 6.31
C ASP A 52 13.45 10.16 5.00
N TRP A 53 12.21 10.07 4.53
CA TRP A 53 11.86 9.37 3.30
C TRP A 53 12.56 9.94 2.06
N ALA A 54 12.91 11.23 2.06
CA ALA A 54 13.54 11.86 0.91
C ALA A 54 14.98 11.37 0.74
N SER A 55 15.76 11.38 1.81
CA SER A 55 17.14 10.87 1.77
C SER A 55 17.18 9.36 1.59
N PHE A 56 16.31 8.62 2.29
CA PHE A 56 16.23 7.18 2.16
C PHE A 56 15.76 6.74 0.77
N GLY A 57 14.81 7.46 0.18
CA GLY A 57 14.35 7.21 -1.18
C GLY A 57 15.45 7.39 -2.21
N LYS A 58 16.26 8.45 -2.11
CA LYS A 58 17.44 8.64 -2.99
C LYS A 58 18.42 7.47 -2.89
N HIS A 59 18.68 6.98 -1.67
CA HIS A 59 19.53 5.82 -1.43
C HIS A 59 18.99 4.56 -2.09
N LEU A 60 17.73 4.20 -1.83
CA LEU A 60 17.11 3.00 -2.40
C LEU A 60 17.08 3.04 -3.94
N ILE A 61 16.72 4.18 -4.52
CA ILE A 61 16.64 4.34 -5.98
C ILE A 61 18.04 4.26 -6.60
N SER A 62 19.06 4.84 -5.96
CA SER A 62 20.45 4.77 -6.43
C SER A 62 20.99 3.34 -6.46
N LEU A 63 20.63 2.51 -5.48
CA LEU A 63 21.13 1.13 -5.38
C LEU A 63 20.30 0.12 -6.19
N TYR A 64 18.99 0.31 -6.28
CA TYR A 64 18.07 -0.72 -6.77
C TYR A 64 17.17 -0.30 -7.93
N GLY A 65 17.27 0.96 -8.39
CA GLY A 65 16.47 1.51 -9.49
C GLY A 65 14.97 1.46 -9.20
N ASP A 66 14.17 1.04 -10.19
CA ASP A 66 12.71 0.92 -10.07
C ASP A 66 12.26 0.00 -8.92
N THR A 67 13.05 -1.02 -8.56
CA THR A 67 12.72 -1.87 -7.40
C THR A 67 12.90 -1.11 -6.09
N GLY A 68 13.89 -0.22 -6.02
CA GLY A 68 14.09 0.65 -4.86
C GLY A 68 12.95 1.65 -4.68
N GLU A 69 12.46 2.22 -5.79
CA GLU A 69 11.27 3.07 -5.78
C GLU A 69 10.00 2.30 -5.35
N GLU A 70 9.78 1.08 -5.85
CA GLU A 70 8.66 0.23 -5.44
C GLU A 70 8.68 -0.04 -3.93
N VAL A 71 9.86 -0.39 -3.41
CA VAL A 71 10.08 -0.62 -1.97
C VAL A 71 9.85 0.65 -1.16
N LEU A 72 10.32 1.81 -1.62
CA LEU A 72 10.09 3.10 -0.96
C LEU A 72 8.59 3.39 -0.83
N LEU A 73 7.87 3.36 -1.96
CA LEU A 73 6.45 3.68 -2.03
C LEU A 73 5.61 2.71 -1.19
N MET A 74 5.94 1.42 -1.24
CA MET A 74 5.30 0.41 -0.40
C MET A 74 5.57 0.69 1.09
N SER A 75 6.80 1.01 1.46
CA SER A 75 7.19 1.31 2.84
C SER A 75 6.44 2.51 3.38
N GLN A 76 6.39 3.61 2.63
CA GLN A 76 5.67 4.83 2.99
C GLN A 76 4.16 4.57 3.14
N THR A 77 3.58 3.80 2.22
CA THR A 77 2.16 3.42 2.27
C THR A 77 1.84 2.64 3.54
N ILE A 78 2.58 1.57 3.83
CA ILE A 78 2.35 0.74 5.03
C ILE A 78 2.62 1.55 6.30
N TYR A 79 3.70 2.33 6.33
CA TYR A 79 4.10 3.11 7.50
C TYR A 79 3.04 4.14 7.89
N SER A 80 2.47 4.82 6.88
CA SER A 80 1.42 5.82 7.07
C SER A 80 0.09 5.18 7.44
N MET A 81 -0.29 4.08 6.77
CA MET A 81 -1.51 3.33 7.08
C MET A 81 -1.53 2.84 8.53
N GLN A 82 -0.41 2.36 9.07
CA GLN A 82 -0.32 1.89 10.46
C GLN A 82 -0.43 3.00 11.51
N ARG A 83 -0.30 4.26 11.10
CA ARG A 83 -0.36 5.45 11.97
C ARG A 83 -1.63 6.27 11.76
N ASP A 84 -2.56 5.76 10.95
CA ASP A 84 -3.74 6.50 10.50
C ASP A 84 -3.38 7.87 9.88
N ASP A 85 -2.17 7.99 9.32
CA ASP A 85 -1.65 9.21 8.71
C ASP A 85 -2.14 9.30 7.26
N TRP A 86 -3.38 9.77 7.11
CA TRP A 86 -4.06 9.87 5.82
C TRP A 86 -3.34 10.78 4.83
N ALA A 87 -2.72 11.86 5.30
CA ALA A 87 -2.02 12.80 4.44
C ALA A 87 -0.83 12.12 3.75
N ASN A 88 0.03 11.45 4.53
CA ASN A 88 1.18 10.75 3.98
C ASN A 88 0.79 9.45 3.26
N PHE A 89 -0.24 8.74 3.74
CA PHE A 89 -0.80 7.58 3.05
C PHE A 89 -1.25 7.95 1.64
N SER A 90 -2.01 9.04 1.50
CA SER A 90 -2.53 9.49 0.19
C SER A 90 -1.43 9.85 -0.79
N THR A 91 -0.37 10.47 -0.29
CA THR A 91 0.80 10.86 -1.07
C THR A 91 1.56 9.63 -1.59
N ALA A 92 1.60 8.54 -0.82
CA ALA A 92 2.32 7.32 -1.18
C ALA A 92 1.49 6.32 -2.00
N ILE A 93 0.23 6.05 -1.62
CA ILE A 93 -0.58 4.99 -2.25
C ILE A 93 -0.91 5.32 -3.71
N ILE A 94 -1.16 6.59 -4.05
CA ILE A 94 -1.55 6.99 -5.42
C ILE A 94 -0.46 6.66 -6.44
N PRO A 95 0.79 7.14 -6.30
CA PRO A 95 1.86 6.74 -7.21
C PRO A 95 2.18 5.25 -7.12
N TYR A 96 2.08 4.64 -5.93
CA TYR A 96 2.33 3.21 -5.76
C TYR A 96 1.36 2.34 -6.57
N ALA A 97 0.06 2.56 -6.39
CA ALA A 97 -1.00 1.87 -7.12
C ALA A 97 -0.91 2.16 -8.62
N LYS A 98 -0.61 3.39 -9.02
CA LYS A 98 -0.50 3.77 -10.43
C LYS A 98 0.65 3.06 -11.14
N LYS A 99 1.85 3.02 -10.55
CA LYS A 99 3.05 2.45 -11.18
C LYS A 99 3.18 0.94 -10.98
N TYR A 100 2.73 0.42 -9.84
CA TYR A 100 2.97 -0.96 -9.42
C TYR A 100 1.69 -1.72 -9.02
N GLY A 101 0.48 -1.19 -9.22
CA GLY A 101 -0.78 -1.79 -8.76
C GLY A 101 -0.99 -3.26 -9.15
N ASN A 102 -0.67 -3.62 -10.40
CA ASN A 102 -0.77 -5.00 -10.91
C ASN A 102 0.20 -5.96 -10.22
N ASN A 103 1.28 -5.41 -9.68
CA ASN A 103 2.35 -6.13 -9.01
C ASN A 103 2.09 -6.29 -7.51
N ILE A 104 1.24 -5.46 -6.89
CA ILE A 104 0.91 -5.55 -5.47
C ILE A 104 0.25 -6.90 -5.17
N PRO A 105 0.76 -7.70 -4.21
CA PRO A 105 0.13 -8.94 -3.79
C PRO A 105 -1.34 -8.74 -3.43
N ALA A 106 -2.22 -9.63 -3.89
CA ALA A 106 -3.68 -9.48 -3.76
C ALA A 106 -4.13 -9.16 -2.32
N LYS A 107 -3.61 -9.90 -1.33
CA LYS A 107 -3.89 -9.67 0.10
C LYS A 107 -3.59 -8.23 0.53
N GLN A 108 -2.45 -7.69 0.10
CA GLN A 108 -2.02 -6.34 0.45
C GLN A 108 -2.85 -5.29 -0.30
N ARG A 109 -3.06 -5.51 -1.60
CA ARG A 109 -3.88 -4.64 -2.45
C ARG A 109 -5.31 -4.50 -1.90
N HIS A 110 -5.93 -5.61 -1.53
CA HIS A 110 -7.28 -5.63 -0.93
C HIS A 110 -7.31 -4.94 0.43
N ALA A 111 -6.25 -5.06 1.24
CA ALA A 111 -6.14 -4.33 2.50
C ALA A 111 -6.11 -2.81 2.28
N PHE A 112 -5.38 -2.32 1.26
CA PHE A 112 -5.41 -0.90 0.89
C PHE A 112 -6.78 -0.45 0.41
N SER A 113 -7.44 -1.26 -0.44
CA SER A 113 -8.80 -0.99 -0.89
C SER A 113 -9.77 -0.81 0.29
N LYS A 114 -9.76 -1.77 1.22
CA LYS A 114 -10.62 -1.72 2.42
C LYS A 114 -10.35 -0.48 3.26
N TYR A 115 -9.09 -0.15 3.52
CA TYR A 115 -8.70 1.03 4.27
C TYR A 115 -9.18 2.31 3.56
N MET A 116 -8.95 2.43 2.26
CA MET A 116 -9.41 3.57 1.44
C MET A 116 -10.93 3.72 1.45
N SER A 117 -11.68 2.62 1.35
CA SER A 117 -13.15 2.63 1.42
C SER A 117 -13.68 3.04 2.79
N GLN A 118 -13.02 2.65 3.88
CA GLN A 118 -13.40 3.09 5.22
C GLN A 118 -13.25 4.60 5.38
N ASN A 119 -12.15 5.17 4.88
CA ASN A 119 -11.96 6.62 4.88
C ASN A 119 -12.90 7.35 3.93
N ALA A 120 -13.19 6.77 2.77
CA ALA A 120 -14.20 7.30 1.85
C ALA A 120 -15.54 7.51 2.57
N GLN A 121 -15.98 6.51 3.34
CA GLN A 121 -17.22 6.58 4.10
C GLN A 121 -17.17 7.67 5.19
N LEU A 122 -16.07 7.77 5.94
CA LEU A 122 -15.91 8.79 6.98
C LEU A 122 -15.92 10.21 6.40
N LEU A 123 -15.21 10.42 5.30
CA LEU A 123 -15.21 11.69 4.58
C LEU A 123 -16.61 12.07 4.11
N TYR A 124 -17.31 11.11 3.51
CA TYR A 124 -18.67 11.32 3.03
C TYR A 124 -19.63 11.73 4.15
N GLN A 125 -19.60 10.98 5.26
CA GLN A 125 -20.43 11.27 6.44
C GLN A 125 -20.06 12.59 7.14
N SER A 126 -18.82 13.05 7.02
CA SER A 126 -18.36 14.33 7.57
C SER A 126 -18.73 15.55 6.71
N GLY A 127 -19.46 15.36 5.61
CA GLY A 127 -19.83 16.43 4.67
C GLY A 127 -18.81 16.67 3.56
N ARG A 128 -17.67 15.95 3.56
CA ARG A 128 -16.67 15.97 2.47
C ARG A 128 -17.03 14.96 1.39
N GLN A 129 -18.24 15.07 0.86
CA GLN A 129 -18.86 14.07 -0.02
C GLN A 129 -18.04 13.79 -1.29
N GLU A 130 -17.60 14.83 -1.99
CA GLU A 130 -16.80 14.69 -3.22
C GLU A 130 -15.49 13.92 -2.97
N GLU A 131 -14.83 14.21 -1.85
CA GLU A 131 -13.59 13.53 -1.47
C GLU A 131 -13.87 12.07 -1.11
N GLY A 132 -14.95 11.80 -0.37
CA GLY A 132 -15.40 10.44 -0.09
C GLY A 132 -15.62 9.64 -1.37
N ILE A 133 -16.38 10.18 -2.32
CA ILE A 133 -16.62 9.54 -3.63
C ILE A 133 -15.31 9.27 -4.35
N ARG A 134 -14.40 10.26 -4.40
CA ARG A 134 -13.09 10.11 -5.03
C ARG A 134 -12.28 8.96 -4.41
N TRP A 135 -12.27 8.86 -3.08
CA TRP A 135 -11.56 7.77 -2.40
C TRP A 135 -12.18 6.40 -2.66
N GLN A 136 -13.51 6.31 -2.73
CA GLN A 136 -14.19 5.07 -3.06
C GLN A 136 -13.86 4.60 -4.50
N ILE A 137 -13.79 5.54 -5.45
CA ILE A 137 -13.38 5.26 -6.83
C ILE A 137 -11.92 4.77 -6.87
N LEU A 138 -11.02 5.39 -6.12
CA LEU A 138 -9.61 4.98 -6.05
C LEU A 138 -9.43 3.61 -5.37
N ALA A 139 -10.33 3.23 -4.46
CA ALA A 139 -10.29 1.94 -3.78
C ALA A 139 -10.68 0.77 -4.71
N LEU A 140 -11.58 1.00 -5.66
CA LEU A 140 -12.13 -0.01 -6.57
C LEU A 140 -11.05 -0.83 -7.33
N PRO A 141 -10.07 -0.22 -8.03
CA PRO A 141 -9.06 -0.99 -8.76
C PRO A 141 -8.13 -1.82 -7.84
N LEU A 142 -8.16 -1.56 -6.53
CA LEU A 142 -7.38 -2.30 -5.54
C LEU A 142 -8.20 -3.42 -4.87
N ALA A 143 -9.51 -3.47 -5.06
CA ALA A 143 -10.40 -4.43 -4.42
C ALA A 143 -10.30 -5.82 -5.03
N ALA A 144 -10.86 -6.81 -4.33
CA ALA A 144 -11.12 -8.11 -4.95
C ALA A 144 -12.16 -7.95 -6.07
N GLU A 145 -12.00 -8.65 -7.19
CA GLU A 145 -12.94 -8.56 -8.32
C GLU A 145 -14.39 -8.90 -7.91
N THR A 146 -14.54 -9.84 -6.98
CA THR A 146 -15.85 -10.20 -6.40
C THR A 146 -16.54 -9.06 -5.67
N GLU A 147 -15.81 -8.04 -5.24
CA GLU A 147 -16.34 -6.86 -4.53
C GLU A 147 -16.69 -5.71 -5.48
N HIS A 148 -16.25 -5.75 -6.74
CA HIS A 148 -16.38 -4.62 -7.69
C HIS A 148 -17.83 -4.21 -7.89
N ALA A 149 -18.74 -5.16 -8.06
CA ALA A 149 -20.16 -4.88 -8.26
C ALA A 149 -20.77 -4.11 -7.07
N GLY A 150 -20.46 -4.54 -5.85
CA GLY A 150 -20.94 -3.88 -4.63
C GLY A 150 -20.32 -2.49 -4.42
N MET A 151 -19.03 -2.34 -4.75
CA MET A 151 -18.35 -1.04 -4.67
C MET A 151 -18.87 -0.05 -5.72
N LEU A 152 -19.18 -0.51 -6.93
CA LEU A 152 -19.80 0.32 -7.97
C LEU A 152 -21.19 0.80 -7.55
N ASP A 153 -22.03 -0.08 -7.00
CA ASP A 153 -23.33 0.31 -6.45
C ASP A 153 -23.18 1.34 -5.32
N THR A 154 -22.18 1.15 -4.44
CA THR A 154 -21.86 2.12 -3.38
C THR A 154 -21.47 3.49 -3.95
N ILE A 155 -20.61 3.53 -4.98
CA ILE A 155 -20.20 4.78 -5.65
C ILE A 155 -21.42 5.51 -6.22
N GLU A 156 -22.32 4.79 -6.89
CA GLU A 156 -23.52 5.39 -7.48
C GLU A 156 -24.49 5.93 -6.42
N LYS A 157 -24.68 5.23 -5.30
CA LYS A 157 -25.45 5.74 -4.15
C LYS A 157 -24.85 7.01 -3.57
N MET A 158 -23.53 7.02 -3.33
CA MET A 158 -22.82 8.20 -2.83
C MET A 158 -22.97 9.40 -3.78
N LYS A 159 -22.94 9.18 -5.10
CA LYS A 159 -23.16 10.25 -6.10
C LYS A 159 -24.59 10.79 -6.08
N ARG A 160 -25.59 9.98 -5.72
CA ARG A 160 -27.00 10.40 -5.61
C ARG A 160 -27.33 11.08 -4.28
N GLY A 161 -26.51 10.92 -3.26
CA GLY A 161 -26.82 11.43 -1.92
C GLY A 161 -27.59 10.44 -1.03
N ASP A 162 -27.61 9.15 -1.41
CA ASP A 162 -28.34 8.08 -0.73
C ASP A 162 -27.63 7.57 0.54
#